data_AF-A0A936EM99-F1
#
_entry.id   AF-A0A936EM99-F1
#
_cell.length_a   1.000
_cell.length_b   1.000
_cell.length_c   1.000
_cell.angle_alpha   90.00
_cell.angle_beta   90.00
_cell.angle_gamma   90.00
#
_symmetry.space_group_name_H-M   'P 1'
#
loop_
_entity.id
_entity.type
_entity.pdbx_description
1 polymer ?
#
loop_
_entity_poly.entity_id
_entity_poly.type
_entity_poly.pdbx_seq_one_letter_code
_entity_poly.pdbx_strand_id
1 'polypeptide(L)'
;MKSLKYLQLLTVCTVILFSCKKNTDSIQLALPTVTTTGISAIFGNTASAGGNVMSEGGTPVTARGIIWGKGTSPLTKTVDGTGAGSFTSSLTGLEPYTIYYVKAYATNANGTAYGNTYTFQTGAAPPPLPVDNDPLNPGNPTNAMPYPFFSENYLKNNNFYTLSYSESRGIPVWVAWHLQSENLGSTPRQDDFRGDVNLPPSWYQVQTFSYNGVGFDRGHNCPSADRTLSIAANSSTFLMTNIIPQAPALNQGPWDGLENFIRNSLVGTTNEAYIVMGNYGKGGYNNVSSVIVNSIDGGLVTVPAKVWKVVIIMPKGNNDLSRINSNTVVLAVNMPNDNRVYTGGAANDWRTYRTSVAAIETEANAAGVPLNLFQRIADSVRPALKAKVYP
;
A
#
# COMPACT_ATOMS: atom_id res chain seq x y z
N MET A 1 86.99 -69.01 66.58
CA MET A 1 85.57 -69.42 66.56
C MET A 1 84.83 -68.64 65.49
N LYS A 2 84.28 -69.38 64.50
CA LYS A 2 83.03 -69.17 63.72
C LYS A 2 82.78 -67.78 63.10
N SER A 3 82.91 -67.56 61.79
CA SER A 3 82.15 -68.08 60.62
C SER A 3 80.97 -67.18 60.21
N LEU A 4 81.03 -66.72 58.95
CA LEU A 4 80.01 -66.84 57.90
C LEU A 4 78.53 -66.56 58.25
N LYS A 5 77.88 -65.66 57.51
CA LYS A 5 76.64 -65.97 56.76
C LYS A 5 76.31 -64.90 55.71
N TYR A 6 76.30 -65.35 54.47
CA TYR A 6 75.73 -64.71 53.29
C TYR A 6 74.20 -64.60 53.43
N LEU A 7 73.63 -63.49 52.98
CA LEU A 7 72.21 -63.42 52.59
C LEU A 7 72.12 -62.76 51.21
N GLN A 8 71.97 -63.59 50.18
CA GLN A 8 71.61 -63.16 48.84
C GLN A 8 70.13 -62.78 48.84
N LEU A 9 69.79 -61.56 48.41
CA LEU A 9 68.43 -61.20 48.02
C LEU A 9 68.45 -60.75 46.56
N LEU A 10 68.00 -61.63 45.68
CA LEU A 10 67.79 -61.41 44.25
C LEU A 10 66.66 -60.38 44.09
N THR A 11 66.94 -59.18 43.57
CA THR A 11 65.89 -58.24 43.16
C THR A 11 65.66 -58.38 41.66
N VAL A 12 64.56 -59.02 41.28
CA VAL A 12 64.08 -59.12 39.91
C VAL A 12 63.46 -57.77 39.52
N CYS A 13 64.11 -57.04 38.61
CA CYS A 13 63.50 -55.88 37.96
C CYS A 13 62.61 -56.35 36.81
N THR A 14 61.32 -56.51 37.07
CA THR A 14 60.31 -56.67 36.02
C THR A 14 59.97 -55.29 35.47
N VAL A 15 60.50 -54.96 34.29
CA VAL A 15 60.10 -53.76 33.55
C VAL A 15 58.68 -53.99 33.01
N ILE A 16 57.69 -53.40 33.66
CA ILE A 16 56.31 -53.34 33.14
C ILE A 16 56.29 -52.23 32.07
N LEU A 17 56.40 -52.63 30.81
CA LEU A 17 56.07 -51.74 29.69
C LEU A 17 54.55 -51.52 29.66
N PHE A 18 54.09 -50.43 30.27
CA PHE A 18 52.78 -49.90 29.96
C PHE A 18 52.80 -49.36 28.53
N SER A 19 52.34 -50.19 27.58
CA SER A 19 51.96 -49.73 26.25
C SER A 19 50.76 -48.80 26.38
N CYS A 20 51.03 -47.50 26.53
CA CYS A 20 50.03 -46.47 26.41
C CYS A 20 49.59 -46.41 24.93
N LYS A 21 48.49 -47.11 24.59
CA LYS A 21 47.79 -46.81 23.33
C LYS A 21 47.23 -45.40 23.48
N LYS A 22 47.89 -44.42 22.87
CA LYS A 22 47.24 -43.13 22.59
C LYS A 22 46.00 -43.46 21.74
N ASN A 23 44.81 -43.29 22.31
CA ASN A 23 43.60 -43.14 21.52
C ASN A 23 43.81 -41.89 20.67
N THR A 24 44.22 -42.10 19.43
CA THR A 24 44.12 -41.09 18.38
C THR A 24 42.71 -41.22 17.82
N ASP A 25 41.72 -40.75 18.59
CA ASP A 25 40.45 -40.39 17.98
C ASP A 25 40.78 -39.24 17.03
N SER A 26 40.97 -39.59 15.76
CA SER A 26 41.08 -38.63 14.67
C SER A 26 39.83 -37.76 14.71
N ILE A 27 39.97 -36.47 15.03
CA ILE A 27 38.86 -35.52 14.95
C ILE A 27 38.41 -35.51 13.48
N GLN A 28 37.28 -36.17 13.19
CA GLN A 28 36.72 -36.21 11.84
C GLN A 28 36.14 -34.83 11.54
N LEU A 29 36.92 -34.04 10.79
CA LEU A 29 36.51 -32.74 10.27
C LEU A 29 35.46 -32.96 9.17
N ALA A 30 34.31 -32.32 9.33
CA ALA A 30 33.17 -32.43 8.43
C ALA A 30 32.57 -31.05 8.13
N LEU A 31 31.68 -31.00 7.13
CA LEU A 31 30.79 -29.86 6.94
C LEU A 31 29.87 -29.71 8.17
N PRO A 32 29.36 -28.49 8.46
CA PRO A 32 28.39 -28.31 9.52
C PRO A 32 27.05 -28.98 9.15
N THR A 33 26.21 -29.27 10.13
CA THR A 33 24.85 -29.75 9.91
C THR A 33 23.87 -28.63 10.24
N VAL A 34 23.04 -28.24 9.27
CA VAL A 34 22.05 -27.16 9.43
C VAL A 34 20.69 -27.59 8.89
N THR A 35 19.61 -27.22 9.58
CA THR A 35 18.24 -27.38 9.11
C THR A 35 17.63 -26.02 8.78
N THR A 36 16.74 -25.95 7.80
CA THR A 36 15.97 -24.75 7.50
C THR A 36 14.67 -24.79 8.28
N THR A 37 14.26 -23.68 8.88
CA THR A 37 12.94 -23.56 9.52
C THR A 37 11.89 -23.06 8.53
N GLY A 38 10.61 -23.28 8.83
CA GLY A 38 9.50 -22.90 7.95
C GLY A 38 9.41 -21.39 7.69
N ILE A 39 8.90 -21.02 6.50
CA ILE A 39 8.73 -19.63 6.09
C ILE A 39 7.46 -19.05 6.73
N SER A 40 7.55 -17.81 7.21
CA SER A 40 6.44 -17.08 7.84
C SER A 40 6.45 -15.61 7.41
N ALA A 41 5.45 -14.84 7.82
CA ALA A 41 5.33 -13.40 7.52
C ALA A 41 5.54 -13.08 6.03
N ILE A 42 4.89 -13.87 5.16
CA ILE A 42 5.02 -13.76 3.70
C ILE A 42 4.20 -12.56 3.22
N PHE A 43 4.90 -11.53 2.76
CA PHE A 43 4.33 -10.35 2.11
C PHE A 43 4.80 -10.30 0.65
N GLY A 44 4.44 -9.25 -0.09
CA GLY A 44 4.84 -9.14 -1.49
C GLY A 44 6.33 -8.91 -1.72
N ASN A 45 7.01 -8.25 -0.79
CA ASN A 45 8.42 -7.87 -0.92
C ASN A 45 9.31 -8.41 0.21
N THR A 46 8.72 -9.05 1.23
CA THR A 46 9.42 -9.58 2.38
C THR A 46 8.88 -10.94 2.82
N ALA A 47 9.71 -11.70 3.52
CA ALA A 47 9.34 -12.91 4.23
C ALA A 47 10.27 -13.12 5.44
N SER A 48 9.90 -13.99 6.36
CA SER A 48 10.76 -14.42 7.47
C SER A 48 11.09 -15.90 7.34
N ALA A 49 12.35 -16.25 7.55
CA ALA A 49 12.85 -17.62 7.55
C ALA A 49 13.88 -17.80 8.67
N GLY A 50 14.52 -18.96 8.72
CA GLY A 50 15.61 -19.20 9.63
C GLY A 50 16.19 -20.60 9.48
N GLY A 51 16.99 -20.97 10.46
CA GLY A 51 17.58 -22.29 10.52
C GLY A 51 18.10 -22.62 11.90
N ASN A 52 18.57 -23.85 12.05
CA ASN A 52 19.26 -24.29 13.25
C ASN A 52 20.53 -25.06 12.86
N VAL A 53 21.68 -24.56 13.30
CA VAL A 53 22.96 -25.25 13.13
C VAL A 53 23.06 -26.31 14.24
N MET A 54 22.82 -27.56 13.86
CA MET A 54 22.78 -28.72 14.76
C MET A 54 24.17 -29.21 15.17
N SER A 55 25.16 -29.04 14.31
CA SER A 55 26.56 -29.43 14.56
C SER A 55 27.51 -28.58 13.75
N GLU A 56 28.67 -28.26 14.33
CA GLU A 56 29.72 -27.48 13.67
C GLU A 56 30.71 -28.35 12.87
N GLY A 57 30.60 -29.67 12.92
CA GLY A 57 31.45 -30.57 12.10
C GLY A 57 32.94 -30.52 12.49
N GLY A 58 33.25 -30.26 13.76
CA GLY A 58 34.62 -30.29 14.30
C GLY A 58 35.44 -29.01 14.10
N THR A 59 34.97 -28.01 13.33
CA THR A 59 35.56 -26.66 13.28
C THR A 59 34.49 -25.60 13.46
N PRO A 60 34.79 -24.43 14.05
CA PRO A 60 33.78 -23.41 14.30
C PRO A 60 33.04 -22.97 13.03
N VAL A 61 31.72 -22.82 13.12
CA VAL A 61 30.93 -22.19 12.04
C VAL A 61 31.24 -20.70 11.99
N THR A 62 31.78 -20.24 10.87
CA THR A 62 32.24 -18.86 10.63
C THR A 62 31.19 -17.97 9.97
N ALA A 63 30.15 -18.55 9.37
CA ALA A 63 28.99 -17.81 8.87
C ALA A 63 27.78 -18.74 8.75
N ARG A 64 26.60 -18.25 9.11
CA ARG A 64 25.31 -18.92 8.86
C ARG A 64 24.27 -17.92 8.38
N GLY A 65 23.21 -18.41 7.77
CA GLY A 65 22.08 -17.57 7.37
C GLY A 65 21.14 -18.28 6.40
N ILE A 66 20.40 -17.50 5.62
CA ILE A 66 19.45 -17.97 4.61
C ILE A 66 19.93 -17.56 3.23
N ILE A 67 19.78 -18.47 2.26
CA ILE A 67 19.87 -18.20 0.83
C ILE A 67 18.49 -18.33 0.19
N TRP A 68 18.17 -17.45 -0.77
CA TRP A 68 16.93 -17.53 -1.53
C TRP A 68 17.07 -17.05 -2.97
N GLY A 69 16.19 -17.53 -3.85
CA GLY A 69 16.11 -17.09 -5.25
C GLY A 69 14.96 -17.72 -6.02
N LYS A 70 14.77 -17.30 -7.27
CA LYS A 70 13.69 -17.75 -8.19
C LYS A 70 14.06 -19.05 -8.94
N GLY A 71 15.11 -19.72 -8.50
CA GLY A 71 15.75 -20.84 -9.19
C GLY A 71 17.10 -21.16 -8.52
N THR A 72 18.08 -21.63 -9.28
CA THR A 72 19.37 -22.09 -8.73
C THR A 72 20.46 -21.01 -8.67
N SER A 73 20.35 -19.90 -9.41
CA SER A 73 21.34 -18.80 -9.40
C SER A 73 20.84 -17.58 -10.20
N PRO A 74 21.20 -16.33 -9.83
CA PRO A 74 21.87 -15.93 -8.60
C PRO A 74 20.97 -16.06 -7.37
N LEU A 75 21.58 -16.35 -6.22
CA LEU A 75 20.88 -16.44 -4.94
C LEU A 75 21.31 -15.28 -4.04
N THR A 76 20.33 -14.62 -3.43
CA THR A 76 20.57 -13.63 -2.38
C THR A 76 20.84 -14.37 -1.06
N LYS A 77 21.63 -13.78 -0.16
CA LYS A 77 21.94 -14.38 1.15
C LYS A 77 21.92 -13.38 2.30
N THR A 78 21.58 -13.84 3.50
CA THR A 78 21.81 -13.13 4.77
C THR A 78 23.09 -13.61 5.46
N VAL A 79 23.54 -12.91 6.51
CA VAL A 79 24.61 -13.34 7.41
C VAL A 79 24.10 -13.12 8.84
N ASP A 80 23.73 -14.20 9.52
CA ASP A 80 22.99 -14.20 10.79
C ASP A 80 23.83 -14.78 11.95
N GLY A 81 25.14 -14.61 11.84
CA GLY A 81 26.12 -14.91 12.90
C GLY A 81 26.98 -16.15 12.64
N THR A 82 27.52 -16.68 13.74
CA THR A 82 28.51 -17.78 13.80
C THR A 82 28.07 -18.85 14.80
N GLY A 83 28.76 -20.00 14.80
CA GLY A 83 28.54 -21.09 15.75
C GLY A 83 27.21 -21.85 15.60
N ALA A 84 26.98 -22.79 16.51
CA ALA A 84 25.77 -23.61 16.60
C ALA A 84 24.52 -22.84 17.09
N GLY A 85 23.34 -23.44 16.91
CA GLY A 85 22.06 -22.94 17.40
C GLY A 85 21.17 -22.29 16.36
N SER A 86 20.00 -21.86 16.83
CA SER A 86 18.95 -21.29 15.99
C SER A 86 19.23 -19.85 15.58
N PHE A 87 18.75 -19.48 14.40
CA PHE A 87 18.77 -18.12 13.88
C PHE A 87 17.51 -17.85 13.05
N THR A 88 17.19 -16.57 12.91
CA THR A 88 16.10 -16.06 12.06
C THR A 88 16.66 -15.02 11.10
N SER A 89 16.00 -14.86 9.96
CA SER A 89 16.44 -14.00 8.87
C SER A 89 15.25 -13.31 8.22
N SER A 90 15.38 -12.02 7.93
CA SER A 90 14.41 -11.28 7.13
C SER A 90 14.84 -11.30 5.67
N LEU A 91 13.97 -11.83 4.81
CA LEU A 91 14.13 -11.82 3.36
C LEU A 91 13.52 -10.52 2.85
N THR A 92 14.28 -9.76 2.08
CA THR A 92 13.85 -8.47 1.50
C THR A 92 14.12 -8.44 0.00
N GLY A 93 13.55 -7.44 -0.69
CA GLY A 93 13.71 -7.29 -2.13
C GLY A 93 13.04 -8.40 -2.94
N LEU A 94 12.00 -9.04 -2.38
CA LEU A 94 11.23 -10.02 -3.11
C LEU A 94 10.33 -9.34 -4.15
N GLU A 95 10.09 -10.02 -5.26
CA GLU A 95 9.11 -9.61 -6.27
C GLU A 95 7.72 -10.11 -5.83
N PRO A 96 6.65 -9.30 -5.96
CA PRO A 96 5.28 -9.75 -5.71
C PRO A 96 4.89 -10.95 -6.58
N TYR A 97 3.98 -11.80 -6.11
CA TYR A 97 3.46 -12.97 -6.85
C TYR A 97 4.49 -13.97 -7.37
N THR A 98 5.68 -13.99 -6.79
CA THR A 98 6.83 -14.73 -7.30
C THR A 98 7.15 -15.91 -6.39
N ILE A 99 7.45 -17.07 -7.01
CA ILE A 99 7.87 -18.28 -6.30
C ILE A 99 9.36 -18.17 -5.97
N TYR A 100 9.68 -18.39 -4.69
CA TYR A 100 11.06 -18.41 -4.18
C TYR A 100 11.39 -19.75 -3.52
N TYR A 101 12.64 -20.17 -3.70
CA TYR A 101 13.25 -21.32 -3.04
C TYR A 101 14.18 -20.82 -1.95
N VAL A 102 14.09 -21.39 -0.74
CA VAL A 102 14.80 -20.92 0.45
C VAL A 102 15.54 -22.08 1.12
N LYS A 103 16.80 -21.87 1.52
CA LYS A 103 17.59 -22.82 2.31
C LYS A 103 18.40 -22.08 3.38
N ALA A 104 18.53 -22.67 4.55
CA ALA A 104 19.57 -22.29 5.50
C ALA A 104 20.95 -22.72 4.99
N TYR A 105 21.99 -21.95 5.30
CA TYR A 105 23.38 -22.33 5.08
C TYR A 105 24.20 -22.14 6.36
N ALA A 106 25.27 -22.93 6.49
CA ALA A 106 26.29 -22.76 7.52
C ALA A 106 27.67 -23.09 6.93
N THR A 107 28.67 -22.28 7.23
CA THR A 107 30.03 -22.41 6.70
C THR A 107 31.00 -22.61 7.84
N ASN A 108 31.88 -23.61 7.74
CA ASN A 108 33.04 -23.78 8.61
C ASN A 108 34.31 -23.90 7.74
N ALA A 109 35.44 -24.30 8.33
CA ALA A 109 36.69 -24.44 7.59
C ALA A 109 36.66 -25.51 6.48
N ASN A 110 35.74 -26.48 6.56
CA ASN A 110 35.58 -27.55 5.57
C ASN A 110 34.64 -27.17 4.41
N GLY A 111 33.91 -26.05 4.52
CA GLY A 111 33.02 -25.54 3.48
C GLY A 111 31.63 -25.18 3.98
N THR A 112 30.69 -25.03 3.03
CA THR A 112 29.30 -24.64 3.30
C THR A 112 28.35 -25.82 3.18
N ALA A 113 27.58 -26.08 4.22
CA ALA A 113 26.44 -26.98 4.19
C ALA A 113 25.13 -26.21 4.02
N TYR A 114 24.11 -26.90 3.50
CA TYR A 114 22.77 -26.36 3.30
C TYR A 114 21.71 -27.23 3.95
N GLY A 115 20.67 -26.59 4.46
CA GLY A 115 19.49 -27.26 4.99
C GLY A 115 18.51 -27.70 3.90
N ASN A 116 17.39 -28.26 4.33
CA ASN A 116 16.27 -28.61 3.46
C ASN A 116 15.70 -27.37 2.74
N THR A 117 15.15 -27.58 1.54
CA THR A 117 14.55 -26.49 0.75
C THR A 117 13.10 -26.28 1.17
N TYR A 118 12.72 -25.03 1.38
CA TYR A 118 11.32 -24.61 1.37
C TYR A 118 11.02 -23.80 0.11
N THR A 119 9.76 -23.85 -0.32
CA THR A 119 9.23 -23.01 -1.40
C THR A 119 8.05 -22.21 -0.90
N PHE A 120 7.95 -20.96 -1.32
CA PHE A 120 6.79 -20.12 -1.04
C PHE A 120 6.54 -19.16 -2.20
N GLN A 121 5.31 -18.63 -2.29
CA GLN A 121 4.95 -17.57 -3.22
C GLN A 121 4.67 -16.29 -2.43
N THR A 122 5.25 -15.17 -2.85
CA THR A 122 4.95 -13.85 -2.26
C THR A 122 3.54 -13.39 -2.57
N GLY A 123 2.98 -12.56 -1.70
CA GLY A 123 1.69 -11.91 -1.89
C GLY A 123 1.77 -10.63 -2.73
N ALA A 124 0.77 -9.77 -2.60
CA ALA A 124 0.83 -8.40 -3.10
C ALA A 124 1.81 -7.57 -2.26
N ALA A 125 2.64 -6.74 -2.89
CA ALA A 125 3.37 -5.69 -2.16
C ALA A 125 2.50 -4.44 -2.11
N PRO A 126 2.39 -3.78 -0.93
CA PRO A 126 1.73 -2.48 -0.86
C PRO A 126 2.44 -1.48 -1.77
N PRO A 127 1.75 -0.44 -2.25
CA PRO A 127 2.41 0.65 -2.96
C PRO A 127 3.51 1.27 -2.09
N PRO A 128 4.57 1.84 -2.69
CA PRO A 128 5.57 2.61 -1.95
C PRO A 128 4.93 3.68 -1.08
N LEU A 129 5.58 4.00 0.05
CA LEU A 129 5.08 5.08 0.92
C LEU A 129 5.04 6.40 0.14
N PRO A 130 3.92 7.14 0.19
CA PRO A 130 3.83 8.41 -0.49
C PRO A 130 4.79 9.44 0.10
N VAL A 131 5.39 10.24 -0.78
CA VAL A 131 6.28 11.35 -0.42
C VAL A 131 5.48 12.64 -0.21
N ASP A 132 6.18 13.72 0.13
CA ASP A 132 5.58 15.06 0.26
C ASP A 132 4.90 15.48 -1.06
N ASN A 133 3.76 16.17 -0.96
CA ASN A 133 2.89 16.56 -2.08
C ASN A 133 2.33 15.41 -2.93
N ASP A 134 2.56 14.14 -2.57
CA ASP A 134 1.90 13.01 -3.21
C ASP A 134 0.40 13.02 -2.84
N PRO A 135 -0.53 12.78 -3.78
CA PRO A 135 -1.96 12.69 -3.49
C PRO A 135 -2.35 11.80 -2.30
N LEU A 136 -1.59 10.73 -2.06
CA LEU A 136 -1.82 9.78 -0.97
C LEU A 136 -1.05 10.12 0.30
N ASN A 137 -0.41 11.30 0.41
CA ASN A 137 0.37 11.65 1.59
C ASN A 137 -0.41 11.45 2.90
N PRO A 138 -1.69 11.90 3.02
CA PRO A 138 -2.50 11.65 4.21
C PRO A 138 -2.95 10.18 4.41
N GLY A 139 -2.84 9.33 3.39
CA GLY A 139 -3.17 7.90 3.45
C GLY A 139 -3.82 7.34 2.18
N ASN A 140 -3.95 6.02 2.12
CA ASN A 140 -4.65 5.28 1.07
C ASN A 140 -6.06 4.89 1.57
N PRO A 141 -7.13 5.61 1.17
CA PRO A 141 -8.43 5.56 1.85
C PRO A 141 -9.06 4.18 2.04
N THR A 142 -8.82 3.24 1.13
CA THR A 142 -9.40 1.88 1.16
C THR A 142 -8.33 0.79 1.11
N ASN A 143 -7.05 1.14 1.36
CA ASN A 143 -5.92 0.23 1.14
C ASN A 143 -5.90 -0.38 -0.26
N ALA A 144 -6.22 0.43 -1.29
CA ALA A 144 -6.22 0.02 -2.68
C ALA A 144 -4.84 -0.46 -3.12
N MET A 145 -4.80 -1.42 -4.04
CA MET A 145 -3.58 -2.11 -4.44
C MET A 145 -3.38 -2.06 -5.95
N PRO A 146 -2.15 -1.91 -6.46
CA PRO A 146 -1.88 -1.63 -7.88
C PRO A 146 -1.89 -2.89 -8.76
N TYR A 147 -2.69 -3.90 -8.41
CA TYR A 147 -2.74 -5.16 -9.14
C TYR A 147 -4.15 -5.46 -9.66
N PRO A 148 -4.31 -5.85 -10.94
CA PRO A 148 -5.63 -6.05 -11.56
C PRO A 148 -6.55 -7.06 -10.87
N PHE A 149 -6.04 -8.06 -10.15
CA PHE A 149 -6.93 -8.99 -9.45
C PHE A 149 -7.64 -8.33 -8.23
N PHE A 150 -7.20 -7.17 -7.77
CA PHE A 150 -7.97 -6.31 -6.85
C PHE A 150 -8.92 -5.41 -7.66
N SER A 151 -9.74 -6.02 -8.53
CA SER A 151 -10.53 -5.32 -9.54
C SER A 151 -11.50 -4.28 -8.97
N GLU A 152 -12.00 -4.50 -7.76
CA GLU A 152 -12.95 -3.60 -7.08
C GLU A 152 -12.29 -2.52 -6.21
N ASN A 153 -10.95 -2.53 -6.13
CA ASN A 153 -10.18 -1.60 -5.33
C ASN A 153 -8.77 -1.39 -5.94
N TYR A 154 -8.73 -1.18 -7.25
CA TYR A 154 -7.51 -1.14 -8.04
C TYR A 154 -6.86 0.24 -7.95
N LEU A 155 -5.67 0.30 -7.34
CA LEU A 155 -4.92 1.54 -7.21
C LEU A 155 -4.27 1.92 -8.54
N LYS A 156 -4.59 3.10 -9.05
CA LYS A 156 -4.03 3.64 -10.28
C LYS A 156 -3.52 5.06 -10.07
N ASN A 157 -2.29 5.32 -10.51
CA ASN A 157 -1.72 6.66 -10.58
C ASN A 157 -1.89 7.22 -11.99
N ASN A 158 -2.53 8.38 -12.12
CA ASN A 158 -2.75 9.10 -13.39
C ASN A 158 -1.82 10.34 -13.51
N ASN A 159 -0.67 10.30 -12.84
CA ASN A 159 0.37 11.32 -12.72
C ASN A 159 -0.03 12.58 -11.95
N PHE A 160 -1.23 13.12 -12.19
CA PHE A 160 -1.70 14.37 -11.57
C PHE A 160 -2.71 14.16 -10.44
N TYR A 161 -3.19 12.93 -10.30
CA TYR A 161 -4.09 12.45 -9.25
C TYR A 161 -3.96 10.93 -9.16
N THR A 162 -4.36 10.37 -8.03
CA THR A 162 -4.33 8.93 -7.76
C THR A 162 -5.73 8.47 -7.39
N LEU A 163 -6.14 7.30 -7.85
CA LEU A 163 -7.49 6.79 -7.63
C LEU A 163 -7.48 5.31 -7.22
N SER A 164 -8.56 4.89 -6.56
CA SER A 164 -8.98 3.49 -6.54
C SER A 164 -10.13 3.31 -7.53
N TYR A 165 -10.01 2.32 -8.41
CA TYR A 165 -11.00 2.00 -9.43
C TYR A 165 -11.75 0.71 -9.09
N SER A 166 -13.03 0.66 -9.46
CA SER A 166 -13.83 -0.57 -9.43
C SER A 166 -14.22 -0.95 -10.85
N GLU A 167 -13.71 -2.10 -11.30
CA GLU A 167 -13.98 -2.68 -12.61
C GLU A 167 -15.47 -2.86 -12.81
N SER A 168 -16.15 -3.57 -11.89
CA SER A 168 -17.57 -3.91 -12.03
C SER A 168 -18.49 -2.69 -12.02
N ARG A 169 -18.06 -1.58 -11.40
CA ARG A 169 -18.85 -0.35 -11.32
C ARG A 169 -18.57 0.61 -12.47
N GLY A 170 -17.47 0.47 -13.19
CA GLY A 170 -17.09 1.40 -14.26
C GLY A 170 -16.79 2.82 -13.76
N ILE A 171 -16.51 3.00 -12.47
CA ILE A 171 -16.26 4.31 -11.85
C ILE A 171 -15.20 4.21 -10.74
N PRO A 172 -14.52 5.31 -10.38
CA PRO A 172 -13.64 5.30 -9.22
C PRO A 172 -14.41 5.07 -7.90
N VAL A 173 -13.78 4.37 -6.96
CA VAL A 173 -14.20 4.31 -5.56
C VAL A 173 -13.91 5.65 -4.87
N TRP A 174 -12.71 6.17 -5.11
CA TRP A 174 -12.27 7.51 -4.71
C TRP A 174 -11.15 7.99 -5.64
N VAL A 175 -10.96 9.32 -5.68
CA VAL A 175 -9.86 10.00 -6.36
C VAL A 175 -9.25 11.00 -5.38
N ALA A 176 -7.94 10.96 -5.22
CA ALA A 176 -7.15 11.83 -4.36
C ALA A 176 -6.19 12.68 -5.20
N TRP A 177 -5.96 13.92 -4.79
CA TRP A 177 -5.01 14.83 -5.41
C TRP A 177 -4.51 15.89 -4.43
N HIS A 178 -3.29 16.39 -4.69
CA HIS A 178 -2.75 17.57 -4.03
C HIS A 178 -3.05 18.82 -4.85
N LEU A 179 -3.35 19.93 -4.19
CA LEU A 179 -3.64 21.20 -4.83
C LEU A 179 -2.84 22.33 -4.15
N GLN A 180 -2.03 23.00 -4.95
CA GLN A 180 -1.32 24.22 -4.59
C GLN A 180 -1.22 25.13 -5.82
N SER A 181 -0.69 26.34 -5.65
CA SER A 181 -0.58 27.33 -6.72
C SER A 181 0.22 26.82 -7.93
N GLU A 182 1.20 25.94 -7.73
CA GLU A 182 1.99 25.30 -8.79
C GLU A 182 1.18 24.39 -9.71
N ASN A 183 0.01 23.91 -9.28
CA ASN A 183 -0.85 23.10 -10.14
C ASN A 183 -1.69 23.95 -11.11
N LEU A 184 -1.71 25.26 -10.89
CA LEU A 184 -2.52 26.22 -11.62
C LEU A 184 -1.67 26.99 -12.63
N GLY A 185 -2.28 27.31 -13.76
CA GLY A 185 -1.70 28.07 -14.86
C GLY A 185 -2.79 28.60 -15.79
N SER A 186 -2.42 28.90 -17.02
CA SER A 186 -3.33 29.45 -18.04
C SER A 186 -3.74 28.44 -19.11
N THR A 187 -3.48 27.15 -18.91
CA THR A 187 -3.86 26.12 -19.90
C THR A 187 -5.38 26.09 -20.02
N PRO A 188 -5.93 26.20 -21.25
CA PRO A 188 -7.37 26.09 -21.44
C PRO A 188 -7.86 24.68 -21.11
N ARG A 189 -9.15 24.57 -20.84
CA ARG A 189 -9.83 23.28 -20.69
C ARG A 189 -9.69 22.47 -21.98
N GLN A 190 -9.29 21.21 -21.90
CA GLN A 190 -9.05 20.36 -23.08
C GLN A 190 -10.32 19.72 -23.63
N ASP A 191 -11.31 19.44 -22.79
CA ASP A 191 -12.61 18.87 -23.19
C ASP A 191 -12.51 17.54 -23.98
N ASP A 192 -11.41 16.81 -23.78
CA ASP A 192 -11.03 15.61 -24.52
C ASP A 192 -11.38 14.31 -23.78
N PHE A 193 -12.67 14.17 -23.41
CA PHE A 193 -13.18 12.97 -22.73
C PHE A 193 -12.86 11.70 -23.51
N ARG A 194 -12.26 10.71 -22.84
CA ARG A 194 -11.83 9.47 -23.47
C ARG A 194 -11.68 8.32 -22.47
N GLY A 195 -11.85 7.09 -22.96
CA GLY A 195 -11.51 5.90 -22.18
C GLY A 195 -10.02 5.89 -21.77
N ASP A 196 -9.73 5.27 -20.63
CA ASP A 196 -8.37 5.12 -20.14
C ASP A 196 -7.76 3.82 -20.66
N VAL A 197 -6.93 3.94 -21.70
CA VAL A 197 -6.24 2.81 -22.34
C VAL A 197 -5.23 2.10 -21.43
N ASN A 198 -4.94 2.66 -20.25
CA ASN A 198 -4.04 2.06 -19.27
C ASN A 198 -4.78 1.23 -18.21
N LEU A 199 -6.08 0.99 -18.38
CA LEU A 199 -6.77 -0.07 -17.65
C LEU A 199 -6.32 -1.45 -18.17
N PRO A 200 -6.40 -2.51 -17.35
CA PRO A 200 -6.21 -3.89 -17.79
C PRO A 200 -7.00 -4.18 -19.08
N PRO A 201 -6.39 -4.81 -20.11
CA PRO A 201 -7.01 -4.92 -21.44
C PRO A 201 -8.36 -5.63 -21.49
N SER A 202 -8.65 -6.51 -20.52
CA SER A 202 -9.93 -7.23 -20.43
C SER A 202 -11.06 -6.41 -19.80
N TRP A 203 -10.75 -5.25 -19.22
CA TRP A 203 -11.73 -4.42 -18.52
C TRP A 203 -12.49 -3.52 -19.47
N TYR A 204 -13.76 -3.30 -19.16
CA TYR A 204 -14.56 -2.32 -19.89
C TYR A 204 -13.98 -0.91 -19.72
N GLN A 205 -13.58 -0.30 -20.84
CA GLN A 205 -13.16 1.10 -20.86
C GLN A 205 -14.38 1.97 -21.11
N VAL A 206 -14.89 2.61 -20.06
CA VAL A 206 -16.00 3.56 -20.18
C VAL A 206 -15.66 4.64 -21.20
N GLN A 207 -16.60 4.90 -22.11
CA GLN A 207 -16.41 5.87 -23.20
C GLN A 207 -17.35 7.06 -23.04
N THR A 208 -17.17 8.05 -23.90
CA THR A 208 -18.05 9.22 -23.95
C THR A 208 -19.50 8.84 -24.24
N PHE A 209 -19.73 7.85 -25.11
CA PHE A 209 -21.08 7.42 -25.48
C PHE A 209 -21.89 6.85 -24.31
N SER A 210 -21.22 6.35 -23.26
CA SER A 210 -21.87 5.79 -22.06
C SER A 210 -22.80 6.80 -21.36
N TYR A 211 -22.60 8.10 -21.61
CA TYR A 211 -23.36 9.21 -21.02
C TYR A 211 -24.36 9.86 -22.01
N ASN A 212 -24.50 9.36 -23.23
CA ASN A 212 -25.38 9.99 -24.21
C ASN A 212 -26.85 9.76 -23.87
N GLY A 213 -27.61 10.85 -23.70
CA GLY A 213 -29.07 10.80 -23.48
C GLY A 213 -29.52 10.28 -22.11
N VAL A 214 -28.59 10.00 -21.18
CA VAL A 214 -28.91 9.42 -19.87
C VAL A 214 -29.26 10.46 -18.80
N GLY A 215 -29.11 11.76 -19.11
CA GLY A 215 -29.44 12.90 -18.23
C GLY A 215 -28.51 13.13 -17.04
N PHE A 216 -27.41 12.39 -16.94
CA PHE A 216 -26.33 12.67 -15.98
C PHE A 216 -25.19 13.39 -16.69
N ASP A 217 -24.55 14.31 -15.95
CA ASP A 217 -23.31 14.93 -16.38
C ASP A 217 -22.15 13.93 -16.26
N ARG A 218 -21.10 14.16 -17.06
CA ARG A 218 -19.77 13.59 -16.85
C ARG A 218 -19.10 14.35 -15.70
N GLY A 219 -19.46 13.97 -14.47
CA GLY A 219 -18.98 14.60 -13.24
C GLY A 219 -17.52 14.26 -12.98
N HIS A 220 -16.65 15.28 -12.96
CA HIS A 220 -15.23 15.09 -12.66
C HIS A 220 -15.03 14.78 -11.18
N ASN A 221 -14.05 13.93 -10.87
CA ASN A 221 -13.58 13.79 -9.50
C ASN A 221 -12.49 14.81 -9.16
N CYS A 222 -11.32 14.67 -9.79
CA CYS A 222 -10.34 15.76 -9.87
C CYS A 222 -10.78 16.73 -10.98
N PRO A 223 -11.13 17.99 -10.66
CA PRO A 223 -11.69 18.89 -11.65
C PRO A 223 -10.61 19.47 -12.57
N SER A 224 -10.97 19.71 -13.84
CA SER A 224 -10.09 20.35 -14.83
C SER A 224 -9.48 21.67 -14.32
N ALA A 225 -10.26 22.47 -13.58
CA ALA A 225 -9.81 23.75 -13.04
C ALA A 225 -8.70 23.65 -11.97
N ASP A 226 -8.48 22.45 -11.38
CA ASP A 226 -7.36 22.19 -10.46
C ASP A 226 -6.06 21.81 -11.20
N ARG A 227 -6.12 21.66 -12.53
CA ARG A 227 -5.02 21.18 -13.38
C ARG A 227 -4.88 22.05 -14.62
N THR A 228 -4.43 23.28 -14.44
CA THR A 228 -4.25 24.25 -15.54
C THR A 228 -2.79 24.61 -15.80
N LEU A 229 -1.84 23.95 -15.13
CA LEU A 229 -0.40 24.13 -15.36
C LEU A 229 0.04 23.75 -16.77
N SER A 230 -0.48 22.64 -17.31
CA SER A 230 -0.07 22.15 -18.64
C SER A 230 -1.22 21.41 -19.33
N ILE A 231 -1.11 21.26 -20.66
CA ILE A 231 -2.05 20.46 -21.47
C ILE A 231 -2.14 19.03 -20.93
N ALA A 232 -1.02 18.40 -20.59
CA ALA A 232 -1.00 17.05 -20.04
C ALA A 232 -1.74 16.95 -18.70
N ALA A 233 -1.55 17.94 -17.81
CA ALA A 233 -2.25 18.00 -16.54
C ALA A 233 -3.76 18.12 -16.74
N ASN A 234 -4.18 19.06 -17.59
CA ASN A 234 -5.60 19.30 -17.84
C ASN A 234 -6.27 18.11 -18.56
N SER A 235 -5.68 17.63 -19.66
CA SER A 235 -6.17 16.49 -20.43
C SER A 235 -6.30 15.21 -19.57
N SER A 236 -5.45 15.05 -18.54
CA SER A 236 -5.55 13.90 -17.63
C SER A 236 -6.91 13.84 -16.92
N THR A 237 -7.52 14.99 -16.58
CA THR A 237 -8.79 15.01 -15.85
C THR A 237 -9.98 14.52 -16.67
N PHE A 238 -9.83 14.43 -17.99
CA PHE A 238 -10.85 13.97 -18.94
C PHE A 238 -10.83 12.45 -19.20
N LEU A 239 -9.94 11.70 -18.54
CA LEU A 239 -10.01 10.24 -18.55
C LEU A 239 -11.29 9.78 -17.87
N MET A 240 -12.05 8.87 -18.49
CA MET A 240 -13.33 8.38 -17.93
C MET A 240 -13.18 7.66 -16.59
N THR A 241 -11.97 7.22 -16.21
CA THR A 241 -11.65 6.70 -14.86
C THR A 241 -11.71 7.77 -13.76
N ASN A 242 -11.78 9.06 -14.11
CA ASN A 242 -11.99 10.19 -13.23
C ASN A 242 -13.47 10.68 -13.23
N ILE A 243 -14.36 10.00 -13.94
CA ILE A 243 -15.73 10.47 -14.18
C ILE A 243 -16.76 9.60 -13.47
N ILE A 244 -17.78 10.22 -12.88
CA ILE A 244 -18.98 9.56 -12.37
C ILE A 244 -20.26 10.12 -13.02
N PRO A 245 -21.36 9.35 -13.08
CA PRO A 245 -22.68 9.90 -13.38
C PRO A 245 -23.11 10.83 -12.24
N GLN A 246 -23.11 12.13 -12.50
CA GLN A 246 -23.45 13.15 -11.51
C GLN A 246 -24.72 13.89 -11.94
N ALA A 247 -25.66 14.07 -11.02
CA ALA A 247 -26.88 14.83 -11.28
C ALA A 247 -26.50 16.25 -11.71
N PRO A 248 -27.06 16.79 -12.81
CA PRO A 248 -26.67 18.11 -13.31
C PRO A 248 -26.81 19.24 -12.28
N ALA A 249 -27.89 19.25 -11.50
CA ALA A 249 -28.10 20.24 -10.45
C ALA A 249 -27.09 20.12 -9.28
N LEU A 250 -26.57 18.91 -9.01
CA LEU A 250 -25.45 18.74 -8.08
C LEU A 250 -24.17 19.30 -8.69
N ASN A 251 -23.82 18.84 -9.90
CA ASN A 251 -22.55 19.12 -10.58
C ASN A 251 -22.35 20.62 -10.83
N GLN A 252 -23.38 21.29 -11.36
CA GLN A 252 -23.33 22.69 -11.78
C GLN A 252 -23.70 23.67 -10.66
N GLY A 253 -24.23 23.15 -9.55
CA GLY A 253 -24.70 23.92 -8.41
C GLY A 253 -23.70 23.90 -7.26
N PRO A 254 -24.02 23.26 -6.11
CA PRO A 254 -23.17 23.31 -4.94
C PRO A 254 -21.80 22.65 -5.18
N TRP A 255 -21.69 21.67 -6.07
CA TRP A 255 -20.42 21.00 -6.34
C TRP A 255 -19.39 21.95 -6.97
N ASP A 256 -19.76 22.64 -8.05
CA ASP A 256 -18.94 23.69 -8.66
C ASP A 256 -18.64 24.83 -7.66
N GLY A 257 -19.65 25.24 -6.88
CA GLY A 257 -19.49 26.26 -5.84
C GLY A 257 -18.44 25.87 -4.78
N LEU A 258 -18.41 24.60 -4.36
CA LEU A 258 -17.42 24.08 -3.43
C LEU A 258 -16.02 24.06 -4.06
N GLU A 259 -15.90 23.58 -5.30
CA GLU A 259 -14.61 23.52 -5.99
C GLU A 259 -13.98 24.90 -6.18
N ASN A 260 -14.80 25.88 -6.58
CA ASN A 260 -14.37 27.28 -6.69
C ASN A 260 -13.96 27.85 -5.33
N PHE A 261 -14.70 27.56 -4.26
CA PHE A 261 -14.35 28.01 -2.91
C PHE A 261 -13.02 27.42 -2.42
N ILE A 262 -12.79 26.11 -2.63
CA ILE A 262 -11.54 25.46 -2.24
C ILE A 262 -10.35 26.15 -2.93
N ARG A 263 -10.37 26.27 -4.27
CA ARG A 263 -9.29 26.89 -5.04
C ARG A 263 -9.05 28.35 -4.62
N ASN A 264 -10.11 29.15 -4.63
CA ASN A 264 -9.97 30.61 -4.61
C ASN A 264 -9.90 31.19 -3.19
N SER A 265 -10.52 30.52 -2.20
CA SER A 265 -10.65 31.05 -0.85
C SER A 265 -9.84 30.29 0.20
N LEU A 266 -9.62 28.98 0.01
CA LEU A 266 -8.89 28.17 1.01
C LEU A 266 -7.45 27.89 0.61
N VAL A 267 -7.19 27.55 -0.65
CA VAL A 267 -5.83 27.30 -1.15
C VAL A 267 -5.16 28.64 -1.51
N GLY A 268 -5.69 29.35 -2.51
CA GLY A 268 -5.11 30.61 -2.95
C GLY A 268 -3.62 30.48 -3.30
N THR A 269 -2.81 31.43 -2.83
CA THR A 269 -1.35 31.45 -3.07
C THR A 269 -0.51 31.03 -1.87
N THR A 270 -1.11 30.91 -0.67
CA THR A 270 -0.39 30.73 0.60
C THR A 270 -0.61 29.38 1.24
N ASN A 271 -1.69 28.69 0.90
CA ASN A 271 -2.01 27.38 1.42
C ASN A 271 -1.90 26.31 0.33
N GLU A 272 -1.91 25.07 0.77
CA GLU A 272 -2.03 23.88 -0.04
C GLU A 272 -3.11 22.98 0.54
N ALA A 273 -3.61 22.06 -0.29
CA ALA A 273 -4.65 21.14 0.10
C ALA A 273 -4.37 19.71 -0.36
N TYR A 274 -4.69 18.78 0.52
CA TYR A 274 -4.89 17.38 0.15
C TYR A 274 -6.39 17.14 0.03
N ILE A 275 -6.83 16.78 -1.17
CA ILE A 275 -8.24 16.60 -1.50
C ILE A 275 -8.48 15.15 -1.87
N VAL A 276 -9.55 14.58 -1.35
CA VAL A 276 -10.06 13.28 -1.78
C VAL A 276 -11.57 13.36 -1.94
N MET A 277 -12.03 12.90 -3.08
CA MET A 277 -13.44 12.72 -3.40
C MET A 277 -13.73 11.24 -3.56
N GLY A 278 -14.95 10.83 -3.23
CA GLY A 278 -15.44 9.54 -3.62
C GLY A 278 -16.96 9.49 -3.61
N ASN A 279 -17.47 8.27 -3.69
CA ASN A 279 -18.88 8.02 -3.83
C ASN A 279 -19.24 6.64 -3.26
N TYR A 280 -20.51 6.44 -2.92
CA TYR A 280 -21.02 5.15 -2.45
C TYR A 280 -22.51 4.99 -2.72
N GLY A 281 -23.00 3.77 -2.52
CA GLY A 281 -24.36 3.37 -2.83
C GLY A 281 -24.65 3.33 -4.33
N LYS A 282 -25.90 3.01 -4.65
CA LYS A 282 -26.43 2.92 -6.02
C LYS A 282 -27.76 3.64 -6.09
N GLY A 283 -27.96 4.47 -7.11
CA GLY A 283 -29.25 5.11 -7.37
C GLY A 283 -29.21 6.63 -7.23
N GLY A 284 -29.24 7.33 -8.35
CA GLY A 284 -29.34 8.80 -8.42
C GLY A 284 -30.53 9.25 -9.26
N TYR A 285 -30.84 10.53 -9.21
CA TYR A 285 -31.90 11.14 -10.04
C TYR A 285 -31.26 12.11 -11.02
N ASN A 286 -31.50 11.86 -12.31
CA ASN A 286 -31.02 12.68 -13.42
C ASN A 286 -31.99 13.83 -13.74
N ASN A 287 -31.74 14.60 -14.80
CA ASN A 287 -32.60 15.70 -15.23
C ASN A 287 -33.66 15.32 -16.27
N VAL A 288 -33.74 14.04 -16.69
CA VAL A 288 -34.68 13.57 -17.74
C VAL A 288 -35.71 12.56 -17.24
N SER A 289 -35.56 12.06 -16.01
CA SER A 289 -36.41 11.05 -15.39
C SER A 289 -36.66 11.39 -13.91
N SER A 290 -37.87 11.13 -13.45
CA SER A 290 -38.25 11.23 -12.02
C SER A 290 -38.02 9.93 -11.24
N VAL A 291 -37.56 8.87 -11.91
CA VAL A 291 -37.28 7.56 -11.33
C VAL A 291 -35.79 7.42 -11.02
N ILE A 292 -35.48 6.72 -9.93
CA ILE A 292 -34.11 6.40 -9.55
C ILE A 292 -33.40 5.60 -10.64
N VAL A 293 -32.20 6.04 -11.02
CA VAL A 293 -31.36 5.36 -12.01
C VAL A 293 -30.17 4.75 -11.28
N ASN A 294 -30.06 3.44 -11.38
CA ASN A 294 -29.04 2.65 -10.67
C ASN A 294 -27.74 2.52 -11.47
N SER A 295 -27.83 2.53 -12.79
CA SER A 295 -26.69 2.38 -13.70
C SER A 295 -27.04 2.93 -15.08
N ILE A 296 -26.03 3.30 -15.85
CA ILE A 296 -26.13 3.69 -17.26
C ILE A 296 -25.36 2.68 -18.12
N ASP A 297 -25.40 2.87 -19.44
CA ASP A 297 -24.62 2.09 -20.41
C ASP A 297 -24.82 0.57 -20.27
N GLY A 298 -26.08 0.14 -20.28
CA GLY A 298 -26.43 -1.28 -20.15
C GLY A 298 -26.07 -1.92 -18.80
N GLY A 299 -25.76 -1.11 -17.77
CA GLY A 299 -25.36 -1.61 -16.46
C GLY A 299 -23.86 -1.53 -16.19
N LEU A 300 -23.05 -1.16 -17.19
CA LEU A 300 -21.59 -1.14 -17.11
C LEU A 300 -21.04 0.04 -16.29
N VAL A 301 -21.85 1.08 -16.08
CA VAL A 301 -21.46 2.25 -15.27
C VAL A 301 -22.48 2.47 -14.17
N THR A 302 -22.05 2.31 -12.93
CA THR A 302 -22.90 2.51 -11.75
C THR A 302 -23.18 3.99 -11.53
N VAL A 303 -24.43 4.33 -11.24
CA VAL A 303 -24.80 5.67 -10.77
C VAL A 303 -24.72 5.66 -9.24
N PRO A 304 -23.80 6.44 -8.63
CA PRO A 304 -23.70 6.49 -7.17
C PRO A 304 -24.90 7.20 -6.55
N ALA A 305 -25.27 6.82 -5.34
CA ALA A 305 -26.36 7.48 -4.59
C ALA A 305 -25.90 8.74 -3.86
N LYS A 306 -24.65 8.74 -3.39
CA LYS A 306 -24.03 9.88 -2.71
C LYS A 306 -22.63 10.13 -3.22
N VAL A 307 -22.25 11.40 -3.18
CA VAL A 307 -20.94 11.92 -3.60
C VAL A 307 -20.39 12.75 -2.44
N TRP A 308 -19.15 12.48 -2.04
CA TRP A 308 -18.51 13.12 -0.90
C TRP A 308 -17.14 13.70 -1.28
N LYS A 309 -16.71 14.74 -0.57
CA LYS A 309 -15.37 15.34 -0.69
C LYS A 309 -14.83 15.71 0.68
N VAL A 310 -13.57 15.38 0.91
CA VAL A 310 -12.81 15.71 2.13
C VAL A 310 -11.55 16.46 1.71
N VAL A 311 -11.26 17.54 2.44
CA VAL A 311 -10.13 18.43 2.17
C VAL A 311 -9.39 18.71 3.48
N ILE A 312 -8.07 18.53 3.47
CA ILE A 312 -7.17 19.08 4.49
C ILE A 312 -6.56 20.35 3.89
N ILE A 313 -6.65 21.48 4.59
CA ILE A 313 -6.02 22.75 4.18
C ILE A 313 -4.99 23.16 5.21
N MET A 314 -3.81 23.54 4.72
CA MET A 314 -2.67 23.94 5.55
C MET A 314 -1.81 24.99 4.83
N PRO A 315 -1.04 25.81 5.56
CA PRO A 315 -0.05 26.68 4.95
C PRO A 315 0.90 25.88 4.07
N LYS A 316 1.32 26.47 2.94
CA LYS A 316 2.25 25.81 2.04
C LYS A 316 3.62 25.57 2.69
N GLY A 317 4.27 24.45 2.39
CA GLY A 317 5.61 24.14 2.87
C GLY A 317 6.07 22.73 2.51
N ASN A 318 6.99 22.20 3.32
CA ASN A 318 7.48 20.83 3.17
C ASN A 318 7.20 20.03 4.46
N ASN A 319 7.38 18.72 4.38
CA ASN A 319 7.20 17.76 5.48
C ASN A 319 5.76 17.81 6.04
N ASP A 320 4.77 17.73 5.16
CA ASP A 320 3.40 18.13 5.47
C ASP A 320 2.77 17.35 6.62
N LEU A 321 3.01 16.04 6.68
CA LEU A 321 2.48 15.21 7.77
C LEU A 321 2.88 15.70 9.16
N SER A 322 4.06 16.31 9.29
CA SER A 322 4.55 16.87 10.56
C SER A 322 3.86 18.19 10.93
N ARG A 323 3.33 18.91 9.94
CA ARG A 323 2.67 20.21 10.13
C ARG A 323 1.17 20.07 10.37
N ILE A 324 0.58 18.92 10.00
CA ILE A 324 -0.81 18.59 10.32
C ILE A 324 -0.96 18.39 11.83
N ASN A 325 -1.82 19.20 12.44
CA ASN A 325 -2.11 19.18 13.87
C ASN A 325 -3.62 19.37 14.11
N SER A 326 -4.06 19.37 15.37
CA SER A 326 -5.48 19.46 15.73
C SER A 326 -6.16 20.76 15.27
N ASN A 327 -5.42 21.82 14.94
CA ASN A 327 -5.95 23.08 14.42
C ASN A 327 -6.04 23.12 12.89
N THR A 328 -5.40 22.19 12.17
CA THR A 328 -5.45 22.12 10.70
C THR A 328 -6.89 22.10 10.20
N VAL A 329 -7.18 22.90 9.18
CA VAL A 329 -8.53 23.03 8.64
C VAL A 329 -8.91 21.76 7.90
N VAL A 330 -10.08 21.22 8.22
CA VAL A 330 -10.68 20.09 7.52
C VAL A 330 -12.07 20.49 7.05
N LEU A 331 -12.33 20.29 5.77
CA LEU A 331 -13.64 20.48 5.16
C LEU A 331 -14.14 19.15 4.63
N ALA A 332 -15.38 18.79 4.97
CA ALA A 332 -16.02 17.58 4.49
C ALA A 332 -17.47 17.87 4.09
N VAL A 333 -17.89 17.36 2.94
CA VAL A 333 -19.28 17.40 2.47
C VAL A 333 -19.74 16.02 2.03
N ASN A 334 -21.04 15.78 2.13
CA ASN A 334 -21.67 14.55 1.68
C ASN A 334 -23.04 14.85 1.04
N MET A 335 -23.12 14.71 -0.28
CA MET A 335 -24.22 15.25 -1.09
C MET A 335 -24.99 14.12 -1.79
N PRO A 336 -26.34 14.12 -1.74
CA PRO A 336 -27.16 13.22 -2.54
C PRO A 336 -26.95 13.42 -4.05
N ASN A 337 -26.79 12.34 -4.82
CA ASN A 337 -26.69 12.44 -6.28
C ASN A 337 -28.08 12.57 -6.92
N ASP A 338 -28.78 13.67 -6.63
CA ASP A 338 -30.21 13.82 -6.90
C ASP A 338 -30.54 15.21 -7.45
N ASN A 339 -30.98 15.27 -8.70
CA ASN A 339 -31.30 16.52 -9.39
C ASN A 339 -32.45 17.30 -8.73
N ARG A 340 -33.26 16.67 -7.88
CA ARG A 340 -34.43 17.26 -7.22
C ARG A 340 -34.09 17.99 -5.93
N VAL A 341 -32.87 17.82 -5.41
CA VAL A 341 -32.44 18.37 -4.11
C VAL A 341 -32.00 19.83 -4.22
N TYR A 342 -31.40 20.24 -5.33
CA TYR A 342 -30.65 21.50 -5.46
C TYR A 342 -31.50 22.60 -6.12
N THR A 343 -32.63 22.95 -5.49
CA THR A 343 -33.68 23.81 -6.08
C THR A 343 -33.44 25.32 -5.95
N GLY A 344 -32.22 25.76 -5.66
CA GLY A 344 -31.85 27.17 -5.47
C GLY A 344 -31.74 27.59 -3.99
N GLY A 345 -31.30 28.84 -3.75
CA GLY A 345 -31.09 29.37 -2.40
C GLY A 345 -30.11 28.52 -1.58
N ALA A 346 -30.44 28.28 -0.30
CA ALA A 346 -29.61 27.46 0.60
C ALA A 346 -29.43 26.02 0.10
N ALA A 347 -30.41 25.45 -0.62
CA ALA A 347 -30.29 24.12 -1.19
C ALA A 347 -29.22 24.05 -2.30
N ASN A 348 -28.84 25.18 -2.91
CA ASN A 348 -27.75 25.25 -3.87
C ASN A 348 -26.40 25.65 -3.25
N ASP A 349 -26.34 25.89 -1.93
CA ASP A 349 -25.09 26.17 -1.21
C ASP A 349 -24.51 24.86 -0.66
N TRP A 350 -23.25 24.58 -1.01
CA TRP A 350 -22.54 23.40 -0.52
C TRP A 350 -22.44 23.36 1.01
N ARG A 351 -22.50 24.53 1.68
CA ARG A 351 -22.45 24.64 3.14
C ARG A 351 -23.60 23.91 3.83
N THR A 352 -24.73 23.75 3.15
CA THR A 352 -25.88 22.98 3.65
C THR A 352 -25.55 21.51 3.86
N TYR A 353 -24.54 20.99 3.16
CA TYR A 353 -24.19 19.56 3.12
C TYR A 353 -22.87 19.25 3.82
N ARG A 354 -22.37 20.16 4.65
CA ARG A 354 -21.17 19.95 5.46
C ARG A 354 -21.43 18.84 6.48
N THR A 355 -20.40 18.04 6.71
CA THR A 355 -20.42 16.96 7.70
C THR A 355 -19.02 16.76 8.26
N SER A 356 -18.84 15.73 9.07
CA SER A 356 -17.52 15.29 9.53
C SER A 356 -16.97 14.14 8.69
N VAL A 357 -15.66 13.98 8.70
CA VAL A 357 -15.00 12.85 8.02
C VAL A 357 -15.45 11.53 8.64
N ALA A 358 -15.58 11.48 9.97
CA ALA A 358 -16.07 10.30 10.69
C ALA A 358 -17.49 9.86 10.26
N ALA A 359 -18.37 10.83 9.98
CA ALA A 359 -19.72 10.53 9.48
C ALA A 359 -19.69 9.95 8.06
N ILE A 360 -18.85 10.51 7.17
CA ILE A 360 -18.65 9.96 5.81
C ILE A 360 -18.12 8.53 5.89
N GLU A 361 -17.11 8.27 6.71
CA GLU A 361 -16.56 6.92 6.90
C GLU A 361 -17.63 5.94 7.39
N THR A 362 -18.44 6.35 8.37
CA THR A 362 -19.51 5.52 8.91
C THR A 362 -20.55 5.17 7.84
N GLU A 363 -21.03 6.15 7.09
CA GLU A 363 -22.02 5.92 6.03
C GLU A 363 -21.44 5.10 4.86
N ALA A 364 -20.22 5.40 4.42
CA ALA A 364 -19.55 4.66 3.35
C ALA A 364 -19.31 3.20 3.74
N ASN A 365 -18.86 2.96 4.97
CA ASN A 365 -18.65 1.61 5.52
C ASN A 365 -19.96 0.82 5.58
N ALA A 366 -21.05 1.46 6.03
CA ALA A 366 -22.37 0.85 6.03
C ALA A 366 -22.88 0.52 4.60
N ALA A 367 -22.42 1.28 3.59
CA ALA A 367 -22.70 1.04 2.18
C ALA A 367 -21.69 0.09 1.49
N GLY A 368 -20.81 -0.58 2.25
CA GLY A 368 -19.87 -1.57 1.72
C GLY A 368 -18.58 -1.01 1.14
N VAL A 369 -18.28 0.28 1.33
CA VAL A 369 -17.00 0.89 0.96
C VAL A 369 -16.15 1.03 2.24
N PRO A 370 -15.09 0.21 2.44
CA PRO A 370 -14.30 0.18 3.66
C PRO A 370 -13.36 1.41 3.76
N LEU A 371 -13.95 2.58 3.95
CA LEU A 371 -13.30 3.88 3.94
C LEU A 371 -12.66 4.17 5.30
N ASN A 372 -11.36 4.43 5.27
CA ASN A 372 -10.56 4.92 6.38
C ASN A 372 -9.55 5.96 5.88
N LEU A 373 -9.91 7.22 6.02
CA LEU A 373 -9.12 8.40 5.68
C LEU A 373 -8.08 8.72 6.75
N PHE A 374 -7.08 9.51 6.37
CA PHE A 374 -6.07 10.09 7.26
C PHE A 374 -5.14 9.06 7.93
N GLN A 375 -4.98 7.88 7.34
CA GLN A 375 -4.19 6.75 7.89
C GLN A 375 -2.72 7.09 8.19
N ARG A 376 -2.16 8.13 7.56
CA ARG A 376 -0.77 8.57 7.79
C ARG A 376 -0.65 9.80 8.68
N ILE A 377 -1.77 10.41 9.08
CA ILE A 377 -1.79 11.48 10.07
C ILE A 377 -1.58 10.87 11.46
N ALA A 378 -0.80 11.51 12.33
CA ALA A 378 -0.49 11.02 13.68
C ALA A 378 -1.76 10.62 14.46
N ASP A 379 -1.71 9.47 15.13
CA ASP A 379 -2.86 8.90 15.87
C ASP A 379 -3.37 9.85 16.98
N SER A 380 -2.50 10.68 17.56
CA SER A 380 -2.87 11.69 18.55
C SER A 380 -3.69 12.85 17.98
N VAL A 381 -3.62 13.09 16.67
CA VAL A 381 -4.28 14.21 15.97
C VAL A 381 -5.50 13.74 15.19
N ARG A 382 -5.42 12.54 14.59
CA ARG A 382 -6.39 12.00 13.64
C ARG A 382 -7.84 12.02 14.15
N PRO A 383 -8.18 11.60 15.38
CA PRO A 383 -9.57 11.62 15.86
C PRO A 383 -10.16 13.03 15.91
N ALA A 384 -9.38 14.01 16.37
CA ALA A 384 -9.82 15.40 16.46
C ALA A 384 -10.13 15.98 15.07
N LEU A 385 -9.28 15.70 14.08
CA LEU A 385 -9.51 16.13 12.70
C LEU A 385 -10.73 15.44 12.07
N LYS A 386 -10.93 14.14 12.32
CA LYS A 386 -12.07 13.40 11.76
C LYS A 386 -13.42 13.87 12.30
N ALA A 387 -13.46 14.42 13.52
CA ALA A 387 -14.65 14.94 14.16
C ALA A 387 -15.04 16.36 13.73
N LYS A 388 -14.15 17.09 13.03
CA LYS A 388 -14.42 18.48 12.62
C LYS A 388 -15.57 18.56 11.61
N VAL A 389 -16.37 19.61 11.77
CA VAL A 389 -17.28 20.12 10.74
C VAL A 389 -16.82 21.53 10.42
N TYR A 390 -16.61 21.82 9.14
CA TYR A 390 -16.17 23.16 8.72
C TYR A 390 -17.24 24.21 9.09
N PRO A 391 -16.85 25.34 9.72
CA PRO A 391 -17.78 26.34 10.24
C PRO A 391 -18.59 27.03 9.14
#